data_AF-A0A9Q0J3J8-F1
#
_entry.id   AF-A0A9Q0J3J8-F1
#
_cell.length_a   1.000
_cell.length_b   1.000
_cell.length_c   1.000
_cell.angle_alpha   90.00
_cell.angle_beta   90.00
_cell.angle_gamma   90.00
#
_symmetry.space_group_name_H-M   'P 1'
#
loop_
_entity.id
_entity.type
_entity.pdbx_description
1 polymer ?
#
loop_
_entity_poly.entity_id
_entity_poly.type
_entity_poly.pdbx_seq_one_letter_code
_entity_poly.pdbx_strand_id
1 'polypeptide(L)'
;MERVALMVDQFKHAEAELISLSMPTVASVQGHAAAAAGMALALCHEYVLMRSGRGLMYMSEVDIGMSFLDCFSALFRAKVGSVPAQRAVLLGGAKVKGEEAVRMGTVDSAHGSEGELSEATMRLGEELAKRKWDGEVYGEIRKKSLYPDLCNILGLDPVKVISKL
;
A
#
# COMPACT_ATOMS: atom_id res chain seq x y z
N MET A 1 13.90 -11.92 -20.66
CA MET A 1 13.65 -10.46 -20.73
C MET A 1 12.18 -10.14 -20.99
N GLU A 2 11.58 -10.66 -22.06
CA GLU A 2 10.17 -10.39 -22.41
C GLU A 2 9.15 -10.78 -21.31
N ARG A 3 9.28 -11.96 -20.69
CA ARG A 3 8.41 -12.38 -19.57
C ARG A 3 8.50 -11.47 -18.33
N VAL A 4 9.69 -10.93 -18.05
CA VAL A 4 9.91 -10.04 -16.91
C VAL A 4 9.23 -8.69 -17.18
N ALA A 5 9.37 -8.17 -18.39
CA ALA A 5 8.68 -6.94 -18.81
C ALA A 5 7.16 -7.10 -18.74
N LEU A 6 6.61 -8.23 -19.21
CA LEU A 6 5.18 -8.52 -19.10
C LEU A 6 4.71 -8.57 -17.64
N MET A 7 5.49 -9.22 -16.76
CA MET A 7 5.15 -9.30 -15.34
C MET A 7 5.16 -7.92 -14.66
N VAL A 8 6.11 -7.06 -15.02
CA VAL A 8 6.17 -5.66 -14.56
C VAL A 8 4.93 -4.88 -15.02
N ASP A 9 4.53 -5.03 -16.27
CA ASP A 9 3.37 -4.34 -16.83
C ASP A 9 2.05 -4.78 -16.17
N GLN A 10 1.87 -6.10 -16.02
CA GLN A 10 0.74 -6.69 -15.30
C GLN A 10 0.68 -6.21 -13.85
N PHE A 11 1.83 -6.10 -13.17
CA PHE A 11 1.88 -5.62 -11.79
C PHE A 11 1.47 -4.15 -11.68
N LYS A 12 1.98 -3.29 -12.57
CA LYS A 12 1.57 -1.88 -12.64
C LYS A 12 0.08 -1.73 -12.86
N HIS A 13 -0.50 -2.58 -13.71
CA HIS A 13 -1.95 -2.59 -13.94
C HIS A 13 -2.72 -2.95 -12.67
N ALA A 14 -2.27 -3.97 -11.91
CA ALA A 14 -2.87 -4.34 -10.64
C ALA A 14 -2.77 -3.23 -9.57
N GLU A 15 -1.63 -2.54 -9.48
CA GLU A 15 -1.47 -1.37 -8.61
C GLU A 15 -2.43 -0.24 -9.00
N ALA A 16 -2.56 0.04 -10.29
CA ALA A 16 -3.45 1.08 -10.82
C ALA A 16 -4.91 0.80 -10.46
N GLU A 17 -5.37 -0.44 -10.63
CA GLU A 17 -6.72 -0.86 -10.26
C GLU A 17 -6.98 -0.65 -8.76
N LEU A 18 -6.09 -1.09 -7.88
CA LEU A 18 -6.24 -0.94 -6.42
C LEU A 18 -6.23 0.52 -5.96
N ILE A 19 -5.32 1.34 -6.50
CA ILE A 19 -5.25 2.77 -6.19
C ILE A 19 -6.47 3.52 -6.73
N SER A 20 -7.06 3.06 -7.83
CA SER A 20 -8.22 3.70 -8.45
C SER A 20 -9.56 3.38 -7.78
N LEU A 21 -9.60 2.42 -6.83
CA LEU A 21 -10.83 2.02 -6.13
C LEU A 21 -11.54 3.23 -5.49
N SER A 22 -12.83 3.31 -5.73
CA SER A 22 -13.69 4.41 -5.25
C SER A 22 -14.24 4.14 -3.85
N MET A 23 -13.50 3.41 -3.02
CA MET A 23 -13.92 3.00 -1.68
C MET A 23 -12.71 2.78 -0.77
N PRO A 24 -12.86 2.97 0.55
CA PRO A 24 -11.79 2.69 1.49
C PRO A 24 -11.44 1.20 1.49
N THR A 25 -10.14 0.91 1.51
CA THR A 25 -9.62 -0.46 1.49
C THR A 25 -8.71 -0.73 2.69
N VAL A 26 -8.76 -1.96 3.18
CA VAL A 26 -7.99 -2.41 4.35
C VAL A 26 -7.23 -3.69 3.98
N ALA A 27 -5.91 -3.68 4.10
CA ALA A 27 -5.05 -4.85 3.96
C ALA A 27 -4.80 -5.53 5.31
N SER A 28 -4.96 -6.85 5.35
CA SER A 28 -4.68 -7.67 6.54
C SER A 28 -3.46 -8.57 6.30
N VAL A 29 -2.31 -8.19 6.86
CA VAL A 29 -1.03 -8.86 6.66
C VAL A 29 -0.79 -9.90 7.75
N GLN A 30 -1.26 -11.12 7.50
CA GLN A 30 -1.21 -12.23 8.48
C GLN A 30 0.16 -12.92 8.58
N GLY A 31 0.95 -12.88 7.52
CA GLY A 31 2.19 -13.65 7.38
C GLY A 31 3.30 -12.87 6.69
N HIS A 32 4.21 -13.60 6.04
CA HIS A 32 5.29 -12.99 5.29
C HIS A 32 4.69 -12.31 4.04
N ALA A 33 4.51 -10.99 4.09
CA ALA A 33 4.41 -10.15 2.90
C ALA A 33 5.85 -9.97 2.36
N ALA A 34 6.40 -11.11 1.94
CA ALA A 34 7.72 -11.23 1.38
C ALA A 34 7.68 -10.91 -0.12
N ALA A 35 8.74 -10.26 -0.59
CA ALA A 35 8.92 -9.73 -1.93
C ALA A 35 8.17 -8.41 -2.18
N ALA A 36 8.77 -7.63 -3.07
CA ALA A 36 8.35 -6.30 -3.46
C ALA A 36 6.89 -6.18 -3.85
N ALA A 37 6.39 -7.19 -4.57
CA ALA A 37 5.01 -7.29 -4.95
C ALA A 37 4.07 -7.35 -3.75
N GLY A 38 4.41 -8.11 -2.71
CA GLY A 38 3.57 -8.26 -1.52
C GLY A 38 3.50 -6.99 -0.68
N MET A 39 4.65 -6.35 -0.43
CA MET A 39 4.70 -5.09 0.30
C MET A 39 4.05 -3.94 -0.50
N ALA A 40 4.30 -3.85 -1.80
CA ALA A 40 3.67 -2.86 -2.66
C ALA A 40 2.15 -3.02 -2.70
N LEU A 41 1.63 -4.24 -2.91
CA LEU A 41 0.17 -4.47 -2.91
C LEU A 41 -0.49 -4.15 -1.56
N ALA A 42 0.17 -4.46 -0.45
CA ALA A 42 -0.31 -4.04 0.87
C ALA A 42 -0.37 -2.51 0.97
N LEU A 43 0.69 -1.82 0.54
CA LEU A 43 0.74 -0.36 0.52
C LEU A 43 -0.21 0.29 -0.50
N CYS A 44 -0.77 -0.44 -1.48
CA CYS A 44 -1.84 0.11 -2.32
C CYS A 44 -3.15 0.35 -1.54
N HIS A 45 -3.32 -0.30 -0.38
CA HIS A 45 -4.50 -0.11 0.46
C HIS A 45 -4.37 1.14 1.33
N GLU A 46 -5.49 1.71 1.76
CA GLU A 46 -5.47 2.90 2.61
C GLU A 46 -4.99 2.57 4.00
N TYR A 47 -5.48 1.47 4.54
CA TYR A 47 -5.14 0.97 5.86
C TYR A 47 -4.45 -0.37 5.75
N VAL A 48 -3.38 -0.57 6.50
CA VAL A 48 -2.62 -1.81 6.55
C VAL A 48 -2.50 -2.23 8.01
N LEU A 49 -3.05 -3.40 8.33
CA LEU A 49 -2.94 -4.01 9.64
C LEU A 49 -2.07 -5.25 9.52
N MET A 50 -1.25 -5.53 10.53
CA MET A 50 -0.30 -6.64 10.46
C MET A 50 -0.30 -7.50 11.73
N ARG A 51 0.00 -8.78 11.58
CA ARG A 51 0.26 -9.67 12.72
C ARG A 51 1.66 -9.43 13.27
N SER A 52 1.80 -9.11 14.54
CA SER A 52 3.10 -8.79 15.14
C SER A 52 4.09 -9.95 15.16
N GLY A 53 3.62 -11.17 15.50
CA GLY A 53 4.49 -12.34 15.66
C GLY A 53 4.93 -13.02 14.36
N ARG A 54 4.20 -12.84 13.25
CA ARG A 54 4.48 -13.50 11.95
C ARG A 54 4.47 -12.59 10.74
N GLY A 55 3.97 -11.37 10.88
CA GLY A 55 4.00 -10.36 9.84
C GLY A 55 5.43 -9.93 9.58
N LEU A 56 5.79 -9.89 8.30
CA LEU A 56 7.07 -9.38 7.84
C LEU A 56 6.85 -8.66 6.52
N MET A 57 7.29 -7.42 6.44
CA MET A 57 7.37 -6.62 5.22
C MET A 57 8.83 -6.30 4.92
N TYR A 58 9.27 -6.60 3.70
CA TYR A 58 10.60 -6.22 3.24
C TYR A 58 10.65 -6.15 1.71
N MET A 59 11.57 -5.33 1.20
CA MET A 59 11.92 -5.25 -0.22
C MET A 59 13.23 -6.01 -0.43
N SER A 60 13.30 -6.85 -1.46
CA SER A 60 14.46 -7.72 -1.73
C SER A 60 15.36 -7.19 -2.84
N GLU A 61 14.94 -6.15 -3.55
CA GLU A 61 15.60 -5.64 -4.77
C GLU A 61 17.07 -5.36 -4.59
N VAL A 62 17.43 -4.69 -3.48
CA VAL A 62 18.82 -4.36 -3.17
C VAL A 62 19.66 -5.63 -2.95
N ASP A 63 19.09 -6.66 -2.31
CA ASP A 63 19.78 -7.92 -2.03
C ASP A 63 19.98 -8.77 -3.30
N ILE A 64 19.05 -8.67 -4.25
CA ILE A 64 19.08 -9.44 -5.51
C ILE A 64 19.69 -8.65 -6.70
N GLY A 65 20.18 -7.43 -6.46
CA GLY A 65 20.80 -6.59 -7.49
C GLY A 65 19.85 -6.09 -8.57
N MET A 66 18.56 -5.90 -8.24
CA MET A 66 17.56 -5.37 -9.16
C MET A 66 17.24 -3.90 -8.85
N SER A 67 17.03 -3.10 -9.89
CA SER A 67 16.55 -1.73 -9.73
C SER A 67 15.04 -1.71 -9.51
N PHE A 68 14.57 -0.81 -8.64
CA PHE A 68 13.15 -0.62 -8.38
C PHE A 68 12.39 -0.13 -9.62
N LEU A 69 11.12 -0.51 -9.70
CA LEU A 69 10.19 0.14 -10.61
C LEU A 69 9.87 1.55 -10.13
N ASP A 70 9.64 2.47 -11.07
CA ASP A 70 9.28 3.86 -10.74
C ASP A 70 7.98 3.94 -9.92
N CYS A 71 7.03 3.03 -10.18
CA CYS A 71 5.79 2.92 -9.43
C CYS A 71 6.03 2.59 -7.94
N PHE A 72 6.99 1.72 -7.61
CA PHE A 72 7.31 1.40 -6.21
C PHE A 72 7.89 2.62 -5.51
N SER A 73 8.81 3.31 -6.17
CA SER A 73 9.40 4.53 -5.61
C SER A 73 8.33 5.60 -5.33
N ALA A 74 7.37 5.76 -6.24
CA ALA A 74 6.25 6.69 -6.06
C ALA A 74 5.31 6.25 -4.93
N LEU A 75 4.98 4.96 -4.86
CA LEU A 75 4.13 4.38 -3.84
C LEU A 75 4.74 4.56 -2.44
N PHE A 76 6.04 4.29 -2.28
CA PHE A 76 6.72 4.48 -1.00
C PHE A 76 6.77 5.96 -0.58
N ARG A 77 7.00 6.89 -1.51
CA ARG A 77 6.92 8.33 -1.20
C ARG A 77 5.52 8.75 -0.77
N ALA A 78 4.50 8.19 -1.39
CA ALA A 78 3.10 8.48 -1.10
C ALA A 78 2.61 7.88 0.23
N LYS A 79 3.08 6.68 0.59
CA LYS A 79 2.50 5.88 1.68
C LYS A 79 3.37 5.78 2.93
N VAL A 80 4.69 6.00 2.80
CA VAL A 80 5.63 5.96 3.93
C VAL A 80 6.20 7.34 4.14
N GLY A 81 5.61 8.14 5.04
CA GLY A 81 6.00 9.55 5.22
C GLY A 81 7.42 9.77 5.78
N SER A 82 8.02 8.75 6.39
CA SER A 82 9.35 8.87 7.02
C SER A 82 10.47 8.57 6.03
N VAL A 83 11.28 9.59 5.68
CA VAL A 83 12.48 9.41 4.84
C VAL A 83 13.46 8.38 5.42
N PRO A 84 13.73 8.36 6.75
CA PRO A 84 14.50 7.27 7.35
C PRO A 84 13.89 5.89 7.12
N ALA A 85 12.57 5.74 7.23
CA ALA A 85 11.89 4.48 6.99
C ALA A 85 11.99 4.03 5.53
N GLN A 86 11.77 4.96 4.59
CA GLN A 86 11.98 4.71 3.15
C GLN A 86 13.41 4.24 2.89
N ARG A 87 14.43 4.91 3.45
CA ARG A 87 15.83 4.54 3.28
C ARG A 87 16.12 3.15 3.84
N ALA A 88 15.63 2.85 5.04
CA ALA A 88 15.84 1.56 5.70
C ALA A 88 15.28 0.42 4.85
N VAL A 89 14.07 0.58 4.30
CA VAL A 89 13.43 -0.46 3.48
C VAL A 89 14.05 -0.53 2.08
N LEU A 90 14.14 0.59 1.36
CA LEU A 90 14.52 0.61 -0.05
C LEU A 90 16.02 0.40 -0.27
N LEU A 91 16.87 1.04 0.54
CA LEU A 91 18.33 0.95 0.38
C LEU A 91 18.96 -0.04 1.36
N GLY A 92 18.34 -0.23 2.53
CA GLY A 92 18.87 -1.09 3.59
C GLY A 92 18.32 -2.52 3.60
N GLY A 93 17.31 -2.84 2.77
CA GLY A 93 16.68 -4.17 2.77
C GLY A 93 16.04 -4.54 4.12
N ALA A 94 15.63 -3.52 4.91
CA ALA A 94 15.16 -3.74 6.27
C ALA A 94 13.94 -4.66 6.31
N LYS A 95 14.01 -5.66 7.19
CA LYS A 95 12.94 -6.61 7.48
C LYS A 95 12.06 -6.07 8.60
N VAL A 96 10.95 -5.44 8.24
CA VAL A 96 10.08 -4.69 9.15
C VAL A 96 8.98 -5.59 9.71
N LYS A 97 8.79 -5.60 11.04
CA LYS A 97 7.83 -6.47 11.75
C LYS A 97 7.13 -5.76 12.90
N GLY A 98 5.96 -6.27 13.26
CA GLY A 98 5.16 -5.84 14.42
C GLY A 98 5.15 -4.34 14.68
N GLU A 99 5.50 -3.96 15.90
CA GLU A 99 5.50 -2.57 16.36
C GLU A 99 6.49 -1.69 15.59
N GLU A 100 7.58 -2.24 15.05
CA GLU A 100 8.52 -1.45 14.25
C GLU A 100 7.87 -0.97 12.95
N ALA A 101 7.01 -1.79 12.34
CA ALA A 101 6.25 -1.35 11.16
C ALA A 101 5.30 -0.19 11.49
N VAL A 102 4.68 -0.24 12.67
CA VAL A 102 3.83 0.85 13.17
C VAL A 102 4.66 2.11 13.39
N ARG A 103 5.82 2.00 14.05
CA ARG A 103 6.73 3.14 14.29
C ARG A 103 7.26 3.76 13.01
N MET A 104 7.56 2.94 12.01
CA MET A 104 8.02 3.40 10.70
C MET A 104 6.90 4.00 9.85
N GLY A 105 5.63 3.81 10.24
CA GLY A 105 4.46 4.23 9.48
C GLY A 105 4.23 3.41 8.21
N THR A 106 4.69 2.16 8.17
CA THR A 106 4.42 1.24 7.06
C THR A 106 3.15 0.43 7.26
N VAL A 107 2.67 0.31 8.50
CA VAL A 107 1.34 -0.19 8.86
C VAL A 107 0.68 0.73 9.89
N ASP A 108 -0.64 0.70 9.97
CA ASP A 108 -1.43 1.48 10.93
C ASP A 108 -1.46 0.83 12.32
N SER A 109 -1.54 -0.51 12.38
CA SER A 109 -1.52 -1.23 13.65
C SER A 109 -0.96 -2.65 13.53
N ALA A 110 -0.52 -3.19 14.68
CA ALA A 110 -0.01 -4.54 14.81
C ALA A 110 -0.77 -5.32 15.88
N HIS A 111 -1.10 -6.59 15.61
CA HIS A 111 -1.94 -7.43 16.47
C HIS A 111 -1.25 -8.75 16.82
N GLY A 112 -1.41 -9.23 18.06
CA GLY A 112 -0.67 -10.36 18.62
C GLY A 112 -1.03 -11.70 17.98
N SER A 113 -2.31 -11.89 17.66
CA SER A 113 -2.83 -13.12 17.08
C SER A 113 -3.54 -12.88 15.75
N GLU A 114 -3.77 -13.97 15.01
CA GLU A 114 -4.56 -13.94 13.77
C GLU A 114 -6.03 -13.61 14.03
N GLY A 115 -6.58 -14.09 15.15
CA GLY A 115 -7.93 -13.75 15.60
C GLY A 115 -8.06 -12.25 15.88
N GLU A 116 -7.14 -11.68 16.66
CA GLU A 116 -7.12 -10.23 16.93
C GLU A 116 -6.97 -9.40 15.65
N LEU A 117 -6.08 -9.80 14.74
CA LEU A 117 -5.90 -9.12 13.46
C LEU A 117 -7.18 -9.16 12.62
N SER A 118 -7.80 -10.34 12.50
CA SER A 118 -9.03 -10.52 11.74
C SER A 118 -10.17 -9.68 12.32
N GLU A 119 -10.35 -9.71 13.64
CA GLU A 119 -11.36 -8.93 14.34
C GLU A 119 -11.14 -7.42 14.15
N ALA A 120 -9.90 -6.94 14.29
CA ALA A 120 -9.56 -5.54 14.09
C ALA A 120 -9.77 -5.08 12.63
N THR A 121 -9.37 -5.91 11.66
CA THR A 121 -9.56 -5.64 10.23
C THR A 121 -11.04 -5.53 9.89
N MET A 122 -11.86 -6.49 10.34
CA MET A 122 -13.30 -6.50 10.09
C MET A 122 -13.99 -5.32 10.74
N ARG A 123 -13.65 -5.01 12.00
CA ARG A 123 -14.20 -3.86 12.73
C ARG A 123 -13.91 -2.55 11.99
N LEU A 124 -12.67 -2.35 11.55
CA LEU A 124 -12.30 -1.16 10.79
C LEU A 124 -13.06 -1.07 9.46
N GLY A 125 -13.18 -2.18 8.73
CA GLY A 125 -13.98 -2.26 7.51
C GLY A 125 -15.45 -1.88 7.71
N GLU A 126 -16.08 -2.41 8.77
CA GLU A 126 -17.46 -2.09 9.12
C GLU A 126 -17.65 -0.61 9.50
N GLU A 127 -16.71 -0.04 10.26
CA GLU A 127 -16.73 1.37 10.64
C GLU A 127 -16.60 2.28 9.42
N LEU A 128 -15.68 1.96 8.51
CA LEU A 128 -15.51 2.69 7.25
C LEU A 128 -16.76 2.59 6.37
N ALA A 129 -17.40 1.41 6.30
CA ALA A 129 -18.61 1.19 5.51
C ALA A 129 -19.82 1.98 6.03
N LYS A 130 -19.97 2.14 7.36
CA LYS A 130 -21.09 2.88 7.98
C LYS A 130 -21.18 4.33 7.52
N ARG A 131 -20.04 4.92 7.11
CA ARG A 131 -19.97 6.33 6.68
C ARG A 131 -20.60 6.57 5.30
N LYS A 132 -20.88 5.53 4.51
CA LYS A 132 -21.56 5.60 3.20
C LYS A 132 -20.97 6.68 2.29
N TRP A 133 -19.66 6.59 2.06
CA TRP A 133 -18.92 7.52 1.22
C TRP A 133 -19.52 7.64 -0.18
N ASP A 134 -19.50 8.85 -0.72
CA ASP A 134 -19.65 9.02 -2.16
C ASP A 134 -18.37 8.55 -2.83
N GLY A 135 -18.43 7.39 -3.48
CA GLY A 135 -17.24 6.74 -4.01
C GLY A 135 -16.52 7.57 -5.05
N GLU A 136 -17.26 8.34 -5.85
CA GLU A 136 -16.70 9.21 -6.88
C GLU A 136 -15.86 10.33 -6.24
N VAL A 137 -16.40 10.98 -5.20
CA VAL A 137 -15.67 12.00 -4.44
C VAL A 137 -14.47 11.40 -3.71
N TYR A 138 -14.64 10.23 -3.09
CA TYR A 138 -13.57 9.55 -2.36
C TYR A 138 -12.40 9.17 -3.29
N GLY A 139 -12.71 8.56 -4.43
CA GLY A 139 -11.73 8.21 -5.46
C GLY A 139 -10.99 9.43 -6.00
N GLU A 140 -11.70 10.53 -6.26
CA GLU A 140 -11.08 11.78 -6.72
C GLU A 140 -10.15 12.41 -5.68
N ILE A 141 -10.54 12.41 -4.40
CA ILE A 141 -9.67 12.89 -3.32
C ILE A 141 -8.40 12.03 -3.23
N ARG A 142 -8.53 10.69 -3.32
CA ARG A 142 -7.37 9.78 -3.33
C ARG A 142 -6.43 10.13 -4.50
N LYS A 143 -6.96 10.22 -5.71
CA LYS A 143 -6.14 10.44 -6.92
C LYS A 143 -5.49 11.82 -6.95
N LYS A 144 -6.25 12.88 -6.68
CA LYS A 144 -5.77 14.27 -6.84
C LYS A 144 -5.03 14.82 -5.63
N SER A 145 -5.45 14.43 -4.42
CA SER A 145 -4.94 15.05 -3.20
C SER A 145 -3.90 14.19 -2.51
N LEU A 146 -4.19 12.89 -2.33
CA LEU A 146 -3.29 12.01 -1.60
C LEU A 146 -2.17 11.46 -2.48
N TYR A 147 -2.48 11.02 -3.70
CA TYR A 147 -1.55 10.25 -4.53
C TYR A 147 -1.32 10.81 -5.95
N PRO A 148 -1.17 12.13 -6.15
CA PRO A 148 -1.09 12.72 -7.49
C PRO A 148 0.10 12.18 -8.31
N ASP A 149 1.29 12.11 -7.71
CA ASP A 149 2.49 11.62 -8.41
C ASP A 149 2.39 10.13 -8.76
N LEU A 150 1.81 9.32 -7.86
CA LEU A 150 1.60 7.90 -8.08
C LEU A 150 0.59 7.67 -9.20
N CYS A 151 -0.53 8.39 -9.20
CA CYS A 151 -1.53 8.32 -10.27
C CYS A 151 -0.94 8.71 -11.63
N ASN A 152 -0.13 9.77 -11.69
CA ASN A 152 0.55 10.18 -12.92
C ASN A 152 1.48 9.07 -13.45
N ILE A 153 2.26 8.44 -12.59
CA ILE A 153 3.19 7.35 -12.97
C ILE A 153 2.44 6.09 -13.41
N LEU A 154 1.27 5.83 -12.83
CA LEU A 154 0.38 4.72 -13.20
C LEU A 154 -0.49 5.03 -14.42
N GLY A 155 -0.42 6.25 -15.00
CA GLY A 155 -1.24 6.66 -16.14
C GLY A 155 -2.73 6.81 -15.80
N LEU A 156 -3.05 7.10 -14.54
CA LEU A 156 -4.41 7.35 -14.08
C LEU A 156 -4.74 8.84 -14.27
N ASP A 157 -5.52 9.17 -15.29
CA ASP A 157 -5.95 10.54 -15.56
C ASP A 157 -6.86 11.07 -14.42
N PRO A 158 -6.64 12.30 -13.92
CA PRO A 158 -7.58 12.93 -12.99
C PRO A 158 -8.89 13.27 -13.71
N VAL A 159 -10.03 12.79 -13.21
CA VAL A 159 -11.36 13.15 -13.72
C VAL A 159 -11.69 14.59 -13.30
N LYS A 160 -12.69 15.26 -13.88
CA LYS A 160 -13.05 16.65 -13.53
C LYS A 160 -13.50 16.77 -12.06
N VAL A 161 -13.36 17.97 -11.47
CA VAL A 161 -13.91 18.26 -10.13
C VAL A 161 -15.43 18.01 -10.16
N ILE A 162 -15.90 17.11 -9.32
CA ILE A 162 -17.33 16.77 -9.18
C ILE A 162 -17.83 17.37 -7.87
N SER A 163 -18.81 18.27 -7.98
CA SER A 163 -19.55 18.84 -6.85
C SER A 163 -20.99 18.36 -6.93
N LYS A 164 -21.54 17.84 -5.82
CA LYS A 164 -22.97 17.56 -5.66
C LYS A 164 -23.67 18.59 -4.75
N LEU A 165 -22.99 19.71 -4.48
CA LEU A 165 -23.59 20.92 -3.89
C LEU A 165 -24.41 21.67 -4.94
#